data_AF-A0A7L3Z0J7-F1
#
_entry.id   AF-A0A7L3Z0J7-F1
#
_cell.length_a   1.000
_cell.length_b   1.000
_cell.length_c   1.000
_cell.angle_alpha   90.00
_cell.angle_beta   90.00
_cell.angle_gamma   90.00
#
_symmetry.space_group_name_H-M   'P 1'
#
loop_
_entity.id
_entity.type
_entity.pdbx_description
1 polymer ?
#
loop_
_entity_poly.entity_id
_entity_poly.type
_entity_poly.pdbx_seq_one_letter_code
_entity_poly.pdbx_strand_id
1 'polypeptide(L)' 'SATPYPHGFKCFTCEKAADNYECNRWAPDVYCPRGTRYCFSQHMMKVTGESVSVTKRCVPLEDCLSTGCTYVKHEEYKV' A
#
# COMPACT_ATOMS: atom_id res chain seq x y z
N SER A 1 -7.56 -7.46 23.41
CA SER A 1 -8.20 -7.47 22.08
C SER A 1 -8.05 -8.87 21.49
N ALA A 2 -9.14 -9.55 21.19
CA ALA A 2 -9.11 -10.84 20.50
C ALA A 2 -9.16 -10.59 18.99
N THR A 3 -8.40 -11.34 18.19
CA THR A 3 -8.49 -11.26 16.73
C THR A 3 -9.86 -11.79 16.29
N PRO A 4 -10.50 -11.19 15.27
CA PRO A 4 -11.83 -11.62 14.81
C PRO A 4 -11.83 -13.02 14.19
N TYR A 5 -10.66 -13.55 13.83
CA TYR A 5 -10.44 -14.91 13.34
C TYR A 5 -9.00 -15.36 13.66
N PRO A 6 -8.69 -16.67 13.63
CA PRO A 6 -7.33 -17.18 13.85
C PRO A 6 -6.34 -16.55 12.85
N HIS A 7 -5.18 -16.11 13.34
CA HIS A 7 -4.16 -15.40 12.53
C HIS A 7 -4.64 -14.07 11.94
N GLY A 8 -5.63 -13.42 12.55
CA GLY A 8 -6.01 -12.05 12.20
C GLY A 8 -4.84 -11.09 12.40
N PHE A 9 -4.57 -10.28 11.37
CA PHE A 9 -3.50 -9.29 11.35
C PHE A 9 -4.05 -7.95 10.83
N LYS A 10 -3.27 -6.89 11.02
CA LYS A 10 -3.59 -5.54 10.55
C LYS A 10 -2.47 -5.04 9.63
N CYS A 11 -2.85 -4.23 8.66
CA CYS A 11 -1.94 -3.44 7.83
C CYS A 11 -2.44 -1.99 7.83
N PHE A 12 -1.54 -1.03 7.60
CA PHE A 12 -2.00 0.26 7.11
C PHE A 12 -2.64 0.08 5.73
N THR A 13 -3.81 0.67 5.51
CA THR A 13 -4.51 0.63 4.22
C THR A 13 -4.88 2.04 3.78
N CYS A 14 -4.56 2.35 2.53
CA CYS A 14 -4.80 3.66 1.92
C CYS A 14 -4.78 3.53 0.39
N GLU A 15 -5.49 4.40 -0.30
CA GLU A 15 -5.51 4.45 -1.76
C GLU A 15 -5.02 5.82 -2.23
N LYS A 16 -3.90 5.84 -2.97
CA LYS A 16 -3.32 7.06 -3.57
C LYS A 16 -3.14 8.23 -2.59
N ALA A 17 -2.71 7.96 -1.36
CA ALA A 17 -2.34 9.01 -0.40
C ALA A 17 -1.11 9.79 -0.93
N ALA A 18 -0.97 11.08 -0.59
CA ALA A 18 0.12 11.90 -1.13
C ALA A 18 1.50 11.39 -0.69
N ASP A 19 1.59 10.88 0.54
CA ASP A 19 2.81 10.31 1.10
C ASP A 19 2.53 9.21 2.15
N ASN A 20 3.61 8.68 2.71
CA ASN A 20 3.54 7.62 3.72
C ASN A 20 2.99 8.10 5.07
N TYR A 21 3.20 9.37 5.44
CA TYR A 21 2.70 9.92 6.69
C TYR A 21 1.18 10.02 6.65
N GLU A 22 0.63 10.63 5.59
CA GLU A 22 -0.80 10.76 5.38
C GLU A 22 -1.48 9.38 5.34
N CYS A 23 -0.89 8.42 4.61
CA CYS A 23 -1.38 7.04 4.56
C CYS A 23 -1.46 6.42 5.97
N ASN A 24 -0.40 6.51 6.78
CA ASN A 24 -0.38 5.89 8.11
C ASN A 24 -1.28 6.63 9.11
N ARG A 25 -1.40 7.96 8.99
CA ARG A 25 -2.17 8.82 9.90
C ARG A 25 -3.66 8.56 9.83
N TRP A 26 -4.18 8.31 8.62
CA TRP A 26 -5.62 8.16 8.36
C TRP A 26 -6.05 6.72 8.09
N ALA A 27 -5.11 5.78 8.05
CA ALA A 27 -5.43 4.37 7.90
C ALA A 27 -6.34 3.88 9.04
N PRO A 28 -7.42 3.14 8.72
CA PRO A 28 -8.34 2.64 9.74
C PRO A 28 -7.69 1.55 10.59
N ASP A 29 -7.92 1.58 11.90
CA ASP A 29 -7.41 0.57 12.84
C ASP A 29 -8.26 -0.72 12.83
N VAL A 30 -8.41 -1.33 11.65
CA VAL A 30 -9.23 -2.53 11.42
C VAL A 30 -8.39 -3.73 11.02
N TYR A 31 -8.91 -4.93 11.27
CA TYR A 31 -8.29 -6.18 10.80
C TYR A 31 -8.45 -6.33 9.29
N CYS A 32 -7.45 -6.96 8.67
CA CYS A 32 -7.50 -7.28 7.25
C CYS A 32 -8.67 -8.24 6.92
N PRO A 33 -9.11 -8.31 5.65
CA PRO A 33 -10.10 -9.30 5.23
C PRO A 33 -9.55 -10.74 5.30
N ARG A 34 -10.46 -11.71 5.45
CA ARG A 34 -10.11 -13.14 5.31
C ARG A 34 -9.55 -13.41 3.91
N GLY A 35 -8.63 -14.38 3.81
CA GLY A 35 -7.96 -14.74 2.56
C GLY A 35 -6.74 -13.89 2.22
N THR A 36 -6.52 -12.77 2.93
CA THR A 36 -5.27 -12.01 2.85
C THR A 36 -4.24 -12.54 3.85
N ARG A 37 -2.96 -12.39 3.52
CA ARG A 37 -1.83 -12.82 4.38
C ARG A 37 -0.64 -11.85 4.38
N TYR A 38 -0.66 -10.81 3.55
CA TYR A 38 0.46 -9.90 3.36
C TYR A 38 0.01 -8.44 3.35
N CYS A 39 0.89 -7.54 3.77
CA CYS A 39 0.72 -6.11 3.60
C CYS A 39 1.46 -5.67 2.33
N PHE A 40 0.72 -5.31 1.30
CA PHE A 40 1.25 -4.74 0.06
C PHE A 40 1.44 -3.23 0.21
N SER A 41 2.55 -2.71 -0.33
CA SER A 41 2.82 -1.28 -0.41
C SER A 41 3.37 -0.93 -1.79
N GLN A 42 2.67 -0.06 -2.50
CA GLN A 42 3.14 0.55 -3.73
C GLN A 42 3.41 2.02 -3.47
N HIS A 43 4.61 2.48 -3.84
CA HIS A 43 5.04 3.85 -3.66
C HIS A 43 5.55 4.40 -4.98
N MET A 44 4.82 5.36 -5.53
CA MET A 44 5.27 6.13 -6.68
C MET A 44 6.06 7.32 -6.16
N MET A 45 7.30 7.46 -6.61
CA MET A 45 8.21 8.51 -6.23
C MET A 45 8.79 9.17 -7.47
N LYS A 46 9.11 10.45 -7.37
CA LYS A 46 9.99 11.11 -8.33
C LYS A 46 11.41 10.55 -8.20
N VAL A 47 12.19 10.67 -9.26
CA VAL A 47 13.62 10.32 -9.25
C VAL A 47 14.41 11.14 -8.21
N THR A 48 13.91 12.32 -7.86
CA THR A 48 14.42 13.19 -6.79
C THR A 48 14.13 12.67 -5.37
N GLY A 49 13.34 11.61 -5.22
CA GLY A 49 12.96 10.99 -3.94
C GLY A 49 11.66 11.53 -3.32
N GLU A 50 11.04 12.54 -3.93
CA GLU A 50 9.76 13.06 -3.46
C GLU A 50 8.63 12.03 -3.69
N SER A 51 7.75 11.87 -2.70
CA SER A 51 6.57 11.02 -2.84
C SER A 51 5.58 11.63 -3.84
N VAL A 52 5.01 10.80 -4.70
CA VAL A 52 3.90 11.19 -5.60
C VAL A 52 2.60 10.53 -5.16
N SER A 53 2.65 9.24 -4.81
CA SER A 53 1.50 8.55 -4.24
C SER A 53 1.90 7.28 -3.49
N VAL A 54 1.16 6.94 -2.44
CA VAL A 54 1.28 5.69 -1.68
C VAL A 54 -0.06 4.96 -1.66
N THR A 55 -0.03 3.67 -2.00
CA THR A 55 -1.17 2.76 -1.87
C THR A 55 -0.74 1.56 -1.03
N LYS A 56 -1.49 1.28 0.04
CA LYS A 56 -1.26 0.11 0.90
C LYS A 56 -2.53 -0.73 1.02
N ARG A 57 -2.39 -2.05 0.92
CA ARG A 57 -3.53 -2.98 0.90
C ARG A 57 -3.19 -4.28 1.63
N CYS A 58 -4.19 -4.90 2.24
CA CYS A 58 -4.10 -6.29 2.64
C CYS A 58 -4.32 -7.16 1.39
N VAL A 59 -3.42 -8.09 1.10
CA VAL A 59 -3.47 -8.88 -0.14
C VAL A 59 -3.14 -10.37 0.08
N PRO A 60 -3.52 -11.27 -0.83
CA PRO A 60 -3.02 -12.64 -0.85
C PRO A 60 -1.59 -12.71 -1.46
N LEU A 61 -1.01 -13.90 -1.60
CA LEU A 61 0.40 -14.06 -2.01
C LEU A 61 0.63 -13.57 -3.44
N GLU A 62 -0.35 -13.80 -4.30
CA GLU A 62 -0.28 -13.63 -5.76
C GLU A 62 0.02 -12.17 -6.12
N ASP A 63 -0.53 -11.21 -5.36
CA ASP A 63 -0.31 -9.77 -5.52
C ASP A 63 1.09 -9.32 -5.08
N CYS A 64 1.81 -10.13 -4.31
CA CYS A 64 3.16 -9.86 -3.82
C CYS A 64 4.26 -10.62 -4.59
N LEU A 65 3.92 -11.38 -5.63
CA LEU A 65 4.91 -12.13 -6.41
C LEU A 65 5.72 -11.24 -7.37
N SER A 66 5.21 -10.05 -7.71
CA SER A 66 5.91 -9.05 -8.54
C SER A 66 6.28 -7.84 -7.71
N THR A 67 7.36 -7.96 -6.93
CA THR A 67 7.89 -6.89 -6.08
C THR A 67 9.19 -6.33 -6.64
N GLY A 68 9.47 -5.09 -6.28
CA GLY A 68 10.63 -4.33 -6.75
C GLY A 68 10.24 -2.94 -7.21
N CYS A 69 11.23 -2.16 -7.62
CA CYS A 69 11.03 -0.83 -8.17
C CYS A 69 11.18 -0.89 -9.69
N THR A 70 10.25 -0.27 -10.42
CA THR A 70 10.34 -0.10 -11.87
C THR A 70 10.29 1.39 -12.20
N TYR A 71 11.04 1.78 -13.23
CA TYR A 71 10.96 3.14 -13.75
C TYR A 71 9.70 3.27 -14.59
N VAL A 72 8.77 4.09 -14.12
CA VAL A 72 7.61 4.50 -14.93
C VAL A 72 8.06 5.72 -15.74
N LYS A 73 8.23 5.56 -17.06
CA LYS A 73 8.38 6.73 -17.92
C LYS A 73 7.09 7.52 -17.80
N HIS A 74 7.15 8.71 -17.22
CA HIS A 74 6.08 9.69 -17.36
C HIS A 74 5.94 9.97 -18.86
N GLU A 75 4.99 9.33 -19.54
CA GLU A 75 4.42 9.96 -20.72
C GLU A 75 3.85 11.28 -20.23
N GLU A 76 4.43 12.36 -20.72
CA GLU A 76 4.08 13.73 -20.39
C GLU A 76 2.56 13.87 -20.39
N TYR A 77 1.99 14.19 -19.21
CA TYR A 77 0.68 14.81 -19.15
C TYR A 77 0.84 16.14 -19.89
N LYS A 78 0.62 16.12 -21.21
CA LYS A 78 0.56 17.30 -22.06
C LYS A 78 -0.57 18.18 -21.52
N VAL A 79 -0.22 19.35 -21.01
CA VAL A 79 -1.11 20.49 -20.84
C VAL A 79 -0.95 21.36 -22.09
#